data_AF-A0A099ZMV5-F1
#
_entry.id   AF-A0A099ZMV5-F1
#
_cell.length_a   1.000
_cell.length_b   1.000
_cell.length_c   1.000
_cell.angle_alpha   90.00
_cell.angle_beta   90.00
_cell.angle_gamma   90.00
#
_symmetry.space_group_name_H-M   'P 1'
#
loop_
_entity.id
_entity.type
_entity.pdbx_description
1 polymer ?
#
loop_
_entity_poly.entity_id
_entity_poly.type
_entity_poly.pdbx_seq_one_letter_code
_entity_poly.pdbx_strand_id
1 'polypeptide(L)'
;QPDLAPGKCWAFPGSNERVVIHLPAWIWPTAVTLQHISKMVSPENDISSSPKGISISGLDDEGAEVLLGAFQFDIEKDPMQFFPLKDELHKAFQYIKVNIQSNWGNKEYTCLYHLKLHG
;
A
#
# COMPACT_ATOMS: atom_id res chain seq x y z
N GLN A 1 3.97 5.63 -11.45
CA GLN A 1 4.84 5.14 -12.54
C GLN A 1 4.34 3.74 -12.91
N PRO A 2 4.26 3.33 -14.19
CA PRO A 2 3.62 2.06 -14.58
C PRO A 2 4.58 0.86 -14.67
N ASP A 3 5.89 1.07 -14.51
CA ASP A 3 6.91 0.04 -14.69
C ASP A 3 6.99 -0.89 -13.48
N LEU A 4 6.76 -2.19 -13.70
CA LEU A 4 6.83 -3.25 -12.69
C LEU A 4 8.11 -4.10 -12.84
N ALA A 5 9.15 -3.58 -13.49
CA ALA A 5 10.43 -4.28 -13.58
C ALA A 5 11.10 -4.41 -12.19
N PRO A 6 11.82 -5.51 -11.92
CA PRO A 6 12.57 -5.66 -10.68
C PRO A 6 13.44 -4.45 -10.35
N GLY A 7 13.32 -3.95 -9.11
CA GLY A 7 14.03 -2.76 -8.63
C GLY A 7 13.35 -1.43 -8.95
N LYS A 8 12.21 -1.40 -9.65
CA LYS A 8 11.40 -0.19 -9.90
C LYS A 8 10.34 0.02 -8.82
N CYS A 9 10.74 -0.07 -7.56
CA CYS A 9 9.88 0.13 -6.40
C CYS A 9 10.37 1.28 -5.52
N TRP A 10 9.47 1.83 -4.72
CA TRP A 10 9.84 2.73 -3.64
C TRP A 10 10.35 1.90 -2.46
N ALA A 11 11.67 1.92 -2.25
CA ALA A 11 12.33 1.27 -1.13
C ALA A 11 12.47 2.24 0.04
N PHE A 12 12.17 1.78 1.25
CA PHE A 12 12.46 2.52 2.48
C PHE A 12 13.15 1.60 3.51
N PRO A 13 14.02 2.16 4.40
CA PRO A 13 14.74 1.37 5.39
C PRO A 13 13.81 0.71 6.42
N GLY A 14 14.11 -0.53 6.79
CA GLY A 14 13.34 -1.31 7.74
C GLY A 14 11.97 -1.73 7.20
N SER A 15 11.00 -1.88 8.11
CA SER A 15 9.70 -2.50 7.80
C SER A 15 8.48 -1.67 8.20
N ASN A 16 8.70 -0.47 8.73
CA ASN A 16 7.65 0.42 9.19
C ASN A 16 7.86 1.81 8.60
N GLU A 17 6.88 2.32 7.84
CA GLU A 17 6.94 3.65 7.24
C GLU A 17 5.52 4.19 6.99
N ARG A 18 5.40 5.52 7.02
CA ARG A 18 4.14 6.24 6.77
C ARG A 18 4.33 7.25 5.67
N VAL A 19 3.47 7.17 4.66
CA VAL A 19 3.43 8.15 3.56
C VAL A 19 2.05 8.77 3.47
N VAL A 20 2.02 10.08 3.26
CA VAL A 20 0.80 10.84 2.99
C VAL A 20 0.80 11.21 1.51
N ILE A 21 -0.28 10.85 0.83
CA ILE A 21 -0.47 11.08 -0.61
C ILE A 21 -1.53 12.16 -0.77
N HIS A 22 -1.17 13.25 -1.45
CA HIS A 22 -2.12 14.26 -1.89
C HIS A 22 -2.71 13.84 -3.25
N LEU A 23 -4.03 13.67 -3.28
CA LEU A 23 -4.77 13.28 -4.46
C LEU A 23 -5.11 14.49 -5.34
N PRO A 24 -5.22 14.30 -6.67
CA PRO A 24 -5.58 15.39 -7.59
C PRO A 24 -7.02 15.87 -7.43
N ALA A 25 -7.89 15.09 -6.76
CA ALA A 25 -9.27 15.41 -6.49
C ALA A 25 -9.71 14.80 -5.15
N TRP A 26 -10.82 15.31 -4.62
CA TRP A 26 -11.55 14.67 -3.54
C TRP A 26 -12.25 13.43 -4.09
N ILE A 27 -12.01 12.28 -3.47
CA ILE A 27 -12.64 11.01 -3.87
C ILE A 27 -13.30 10.33 -2.68
N TRP A 28 -14.25 9.42 -2.93
CA TRP A 28 -14.80 8.53 -1.91
C TRP A 28 -14.07 7.18 -2.01
N PRO A 29 -13.05 6.91 -1.17
CA PRO A 29 -12.23 5.73 -1.35
C PRO A 29 -13.03 4.44 -1.12
N THR A 30 -13.11 3.59 -2.14
CA THR A 30 -13.87 2.33 -2.11
C THR A 30 -12.96 1.12 -1.93
N ALA A 31 -11.75 1.17 -2.46
CA ALA A 31 -10.82 0.05 -2.41
C ALA A 31 -9.37 0.47 -2.63
N VAL A 32 -8.44 -0.43 -2.27
CA VAL A 32 -7.03 -0.36 -2.61
C VAL A 32 -6.60 -1.61 -3.36
N THR A 33 -5.80 -1.44 -4.41
CA THR A 33 -5.04 -2.53 -5.02
C THR A 33 -3.56 -2.37 -4.70
N LEU A 34 -2.96 -3.44 -4.19
CA LEU A 34 -1.51 -3.55 -4.07
C LEU A 34 -0.99 -4.53 -5.09
N GLN A 35 0.14 -4.17 -5.69
CA GLN A 35 0.85 -5.04 -6.61
C GLN A 35 2.31 -5.11 -6.21
N HIS A 36 2.85 -6.33 -6.22
CA HIS A 36 4.28 -6.61 -6.10
C HIS A 36 4.74 -7.47 -7.29
N ILE A 37 6.06 -7.57 -7.50
CA ILE A 37 6.61 -8.57 -8.42
C ILE A 37 6.39 -9.98 -7.89
N SER A 38 6.25 -10.97 -8.78
CA SER A 38 6.18 -12.38 -8.39
C SER A 38 7.56 -12.95 -8.03
N LYS A 39 7.59 -14.05 -7.27
CA LYS A 39 8.84 -14.78 -6.95
C LYS A 39 9.62 -15.13 -8.22
N MET A 40 8.93 -15.58 -9.28
CA MET A 40 9.54 -16.03 -10.53
C MET A 40 10.37 -14.98 -11.28
N VAL A 41 10.08 -13.69 -11.08
CA VAL A 41 10.80 -12.60 -11.76
C VAL A 41 11.77 -11.87 -10.81
N SER A 42 11.81 -12.26 -9.54
CA SER A 42 12.78 -11.74 -8.58
C SER A 42 14.15 -12.39 -8.82
N PRO A 43 15.26 -11.63 -8.85
CA PRO A 43 16.60 -12.16 -9.10
C PRO A 43 17.03 -13.35 -8.22
N GLU A 44 16.51 -13.42 -6.99
CA GLU A 44 16.82 -14.48 -6.01
C GLU A 44 15.60 -15.35 -5.63
N ASN A 45 14.50 -15.25 -6.38
CA ASN A 45 13.18 -15.76 -5.98
C ASN A 45 12.69 -15.25 -4.60
N ASP A 46 13.29 -14.17 -4.10
CA ASP A 46 12.95 -13.57 -2.82
C ASP A 46 12.02 -12.36 -3.02
N ILE A 47 10.95 -12.32 -2.23
CA ILE A 47 10.03 -11.19 -2.12
C ILE A 47 9.76 -10.85 -0.65
N SER A 48 10.69 -11.21 0.25
CA SER A 48 10.64 -10.90 1.69
C SER A 48 10.58 -9.40 1.99
N SER A 49 11.02 -8.55 1.05
CA SER A 49 10.89 -7.09 1.11
C SER A 49 9.49 -6.59 0.78
N SER A 50 8.58 -7.46 0.33
CA SER A 50 7.19 -7.07 0.07
C SER A 50 6.54 -6.58 1.36
N PRO A 51 5.71 -5.52 1.31
CA PRO A 51 4.97 -5.08 2.48
C PRO A 51 3.99 -6.18 2.91
N LYS A 52 3.72 -6.25 4.22
CA LYS A 52 2.85 -7.25 4.83
C LYS A 52 1.63 -6.57 5.45
N GLY A 53 1.76 -6.04 6.67
CA GLY A 53 0.68 -5.33 7.35
C GLY A 53 0.58 -3.89 6.83
N ILE A 54 -0.60 -3.49 6.35
CA ILE A 54 -0.83 -2.16 5.77
C ILE A 54 -2.16 -1.62 6.28
N SER A 55 -2.20 -0.33 6.62
CA SER A 55 -3.44 0.39 6.90
C SER A 55 -3.56 1.65 6.06
N ILE A 56 -4.80 1.98 5.70
CA ILE A 56 -5.16 3.13 4.87
C ILE A 56 -6.10 4.01 5.69
N SER A 57 -5.75 5.28 5.79
CA SER A 57 -6.54 6.28 6.48
C SER A 57 -6.74 7.51 5.61
N GLY A 58 -7.89 8.15 5.70
CA GLY A 58 -8.13 9.48 5.15
C GLY A 58 -7.77 10.55 6.19
N LEU A 59 -7.20 11.67 5.75
CA LEU A 59 -7.06 12.86 6.60
C LEU A 59 -8.15 13.84 6.23
N ASP A 60 -8.91 14.32 7.21
CA ASP A 60 -9.92 15.34 6.98
C ASP A 60 -9.35 16.77 7.03
N ASP A 61 -10.23 17.76 6.86
CA ASP A 61 -9.89 19.18 6.83
C ASP A 61 -9.20 19.68 8.11
N GLU A 62 -9.43 19.00 9.23
CA GLU A 62 -8.85 19.30 10.54
C GLU A 62 -7.53 18.53 10.77
N GLY A 63 -7.14 17.68 9.82
CA GLY A 63 -5.98 16.79 9.89
C GLY A 63 -6.22 15.54 10.73
N ALA A 64 -7.47 15.26 11.13
CA ALA A 64 -7.80 14.06 11.89
C ALA A 64 -7.77 12.82 11.00
N GLU A 65 -7.20 11.75 11.54
CA GLU A 65 -7.03 10.48 10.81
C GLU A 65 -8.27 9.60 10.96
N VAL A 66 -8.86 9.21 9.83
CA VAL A 66 -10.02 8.31 9.75
C VAL A 66 -9.57 7.00 9.12
N LEU A 67 -9.56 5.91 9.90
CA LEU A 67 -9.16 4.58 9.41
C LEU A 67 -10.18 4.04 8.39
N LEU A 68 -9.75 3.88 7.14
CA LEU A 68 -10.57 3.36 6.04
C LEU A 68 -10.45 1.83 5.93
N GLY A 69 -9.29 1.27 6.28
CA GLY A 69 -9.06 -0.17 6.22
C GLY A 69 -7.69 -0.60 6.74
N ALA A 70 -7.59 -1.85 7.15
CA ALA A 70 -6.34 -2.50 7.49
C ALA A 70 -6.34 -3.92 6.93
N PHE A 71 -5.25 -4.31 6.29
CA PHE A 71 -5.16 -5.57 5.57
C PHE A 71 -3.73 -6.10 5.53
N GLN A 72 -3.61 -7.37 5.17
CA GLN A 72 -2.33 -8.05 4.99
C GLN A 72 -2.17 -8.43 3.51
N PHE A 73 -1.11 -7.93 2.87
CA PHE A 73 -0.70 -8.41 1.56
C PHE A 73 -0.05 -9.79 1.70
N ASP A 74 -0.50 -10.77 0.93
CA ASP A 74 -0.12 -12.18 1.06
C ASP A 74 0.78 -12.65 -0.09
N ILE A 75 2.08 -12.83 0.17
CA ILE A 75 3.06 -13.21 -0.86
C ILE A 75 2.85 -14.61 -1.46
N GLU A 76 1.98 -15.44 -0.89
CA GLU A 76 1.63 -16.76 -1.44
C GLU A 76 0.41 -16.71 -2.37
N LYS A 77 -0.26 -15.56 -2.49
CA LYS A 77 -1.41 -15.33 -3.39
C LYS A 77 -0.98 -14.62 -4.68
N ASP A 78 -1.98 -14.16 -5.44
CA ASP A 78 -1.75 -13.36 -6.64
C ASP A 78 -0.86 -12.13 -6.31
N PRO A 79 0.13 -11.79 -7.16
CA PRO A 79 0.96 -10.61 -6.96
C PRO A 79 0.19 -9.30 -6.96
N MET A 80 -1.03 -9.26 -7.51
CA MET A 80 -1.98 -8.16 -7.46
C MET A 80 -3.18 -8.51 -6.56
N GLN A 81 -3.33 -7.78 -5.46
CA GLN A 81 -4.38 -8.04 -4.47
C GLN A 81 -5.27 -6.82 -4.29
N PHE A 82 -6.57 -7.09 -4.25
CA PHE A 82 -7.62 -6.10 -4.09
C PHE A 82 -8.19 -6.14 -2.66
N PHE A 83 -8.30 -4.97 -2.03
CA PHE A 83 -8.76 -4.82 -0.66
C PHE A 83 -9.90 -3.79 -0.62
N PRO A 84 -11.14 -4.19 -0.31
CA PRO A 84 -12.24 -3.26 -0.10
C PRO A 84 -12.01 -2.43 1.17
N LEU A 85 -12.37 -1.14 1.13
CA LEU A 85 -12.36 -0.24 2.28
C LEU A 85 -13.74 -0.20 2.95
N LYS A 86 -13.81 0.34 4.17
CA LYS A 86 -15.06 0.52 4.90
C LYS A 86 -15.94 1.58 4.22
N ASP A 87 -17.09 1.15 3.73
CA ASP A 87 -18.06 1.97 2.98
C ASP A 87 -18.86 2.95 3.87
N GLU A 88 -18.83 2.74 5.19
CA GLU A 88 -19.72 3.45 6.13
C GLU A 88 -19.43 4.95 6.29
N LEU A 89 -18.28 5.43 5.81
CA LEU A 89 -17.78 6.75 6.16
C LEU A 89 -18.45 7.88 5.38
N HIS A 90 -19.11 7.61 4.23
CA HIS A 90 -19.80 8.59 3.38
C HIS A 90 -19.04 9.94 3.21
N LYS A 91 -17.69 9.90 3.25
CA LYS A 91 -16.82 11.07 3.32
C LYS A 91 -15.78 10.99 2.22
N ALA A 92 -15.59 12.12 1.54
CA ALA A 92 -14.54 12.26 0.55
C ALA A 92 -13.23 12.69 1.22
N PHE A 93 -12.10 12.25 0.67
CA PHE A 93 -10.77 12.60 1.16
C PHE A 93 -9.89 13.07 0.00
N GLN A 94 -9.06 14.07 0.25
CA GLN A 94 -8.00 14.50 -0.68
C GLN A 94 -6.61 14.04 -0.22
N TYR A 95 -6.44 13.76 1.07
CA TYR A 95 -5.18 13.27 1.64
C TYR A 95 -5.37 11.86 2.17
N ILE A 96 -4.52 10.95 1.71
CA ILE A 96 -4.57 9.55 2.09
C ILE A 96 -3.25 9.17 2.74
N LYS A 97 -3.34 8.69 3.97
CA LYS A 97 -2.21 8.15 4.71
C LYS A 97 -2.14 6.64 4.52
N VAL A 98 -1.02 6.19 4.00
CA VAL A 98 -0.66 4.78 3.89
C VAL A 98 0.36 4.48 4.97
N ASN A 99 0.06 3.51 5.82
CA ASN A 99 0.92 3.08 6.91
C ASN A 99 1.33 1.62 6.65
N ILE A 100 2.58 1.42 6.24
CA ILE A 100 3.18 0.10 6.14
C ILE A 100 3.74 -0.25 7.52
N GLN A 101 3.27 -1.36 8.08
CA GLN A 101 3.53 -1.74 9.47
C GLN A 101 4.62 -2.81 9.60
N SER A 102 4.76 -3.64 8.57
CA SER A 102 5.71 -4.76 8.50
C SER A 102 5.97 -5.18 7.05
N ASN A 103 6.99 -6.02 6.85
CA ASN A 103 7.27 -6.74 5.61
C ASN A 103 7.30 -8.26 5.85
N TRP A 104 7.71 -9.02 4.84
CA TRP A 104 7.77 -10.48 4.86
C TRP A 104 9.11 -11.07 5.33
N GLY A 105 9.97 -10.28 5.98
CA GLY A 105 11.16 -10.78 6.67
C GLY A 105 12.49 -10.16 6.23
N ASN A 106 12.48 -9.27 5.23
CA ASN A 106 13.69 -8.52 4.87
C ASN A 106 14.08 -7.58 6.03
N LYS A 107 15.32 -7.69 6.52
CA LYS A 107 15.79 -6.94 7.69
C LYS A 107 16.25 -5.52 7.37
N GLU A 108 16.53 -5.24 6.10
CA GLU A 108 17.18 -4.00 5.68
C GLU A 108 16.17 -2.99 5.14
N TYR A 109 15.19 -3.44 4.36
CA TYR A 109 14.25 -2.55 3.69
C TYR A 109 12.91 -3.21 3.36
N THR A 110 11.96 -2.38 2.95
CA THR A 110 10.69 -2.78 2.35
C THR A 110 10.53 -2.09 1.01
N CYS A 111 10.01 -2.79 0.01
CA CYS A 111 9.81 -2.25 -1.33
C CYS A 111 8.33 -2.26 -1.73
N LEU A 112 7.78 -1.08 -1.95
CA LEU A 112 6.42 -0.89 -2.45
C LEU A 112 6.46 -0.62 -3.96
N TYR A 113 5.89 -1.51 -4.76
CA TYR A 113 5.78 -1.34 -6.22
C TYR A 113 4.61 -0.43 -6.58
N HIS A 114 3.38 -0.98 -6.61
CA HIS A 114 2.20 -0.18 -6.89
C HIS A 114 1.18 -0.26 -5.76
N LEU A 115 0.68 0.90 -5.40
CA LEU A 115 -0.54 1.08 -4.62
C LEU A 115 -1.49 1.91 -5.47
N LYS A 116 -2.68 1.37 -5.75
CA LYS A 116 -3.75 2.05 -6.47
C LYS A 116 -4.91 2.25 -5.53
N LEU A 117 -5.42 3.46 -5.48
CA LEU A 117 -6.62 3.82 -4.74
C LEU A 117 -7.78 3.97 -5.73
N HIS A 118 -8.95 3.44 -5.38
CA HIS A 118 -10.15 3.48 -6.20
C HIS A 118 -11.23 4.29 -5.49
N GLY A 119 -12.00 5.11 -6.23
CA GLY A 119 -13.04 5.98 -5.69
C GLY A 119 -13.36 7.16 -6.59
#